data_AF-A0A9X2Q6D3-F1
#
_entry.id   AF-A0A9X2Q6D3-F1
#
_cell.length_a   1.000
_cell.length_b   1.000
_cell.length_c   1.000
_cell.angle_alpha   90.00
_cell.angle_beta   90.00
_cell.angle_gamma   90.00
#
_symmetry.space_group_name_H-M   'P 1'
#
loop_
_entity.id
_entity.type
_entity.pdbx_description
1 polymer ?
#
loop_
_entity_poly.entity_id
_entity_poly.type
_entity_poly.pdbx_seq_one_letter_code
_entity_poly.pdbx_strand_id
1 'polypeptide(L)'
;MHSGITDPINLGSDELVTIGGGLVDVIEAAVGVDLEREYDPTKPQGVDGRSSDNTKIQQELGWEPPTALRDGMEVTAEWIEEQMRTYREAETTSRFAVAH
;
A
#
# COMPACT_ATOMS: atom_id res chain seq x y z
N MET A 1 -9.99 22.55 14.49
CA MET A 1 -9.18 22.45 15.72
C MET A 1 -7.74 22.22 15.31
N HIS A 2 -6.78 22.97 15.86
CA HIS A 2 -5.35 22.71 15.69
C HIS A 2 -4.86 21.95 16.93
N SER A 3 -4.05 20.90 16.74
CA SER A 3 -3.58 20.03 17.82
C SER A 3 -2.68 20.74 18.85
N GLY A 4 -2.22 21.96 18.59
CA GLY A 4 -1.26 22.68 19.44
C GLY A 4 0.16 22.11 19.38
N ILE A 5 0.37 21.04 18.61
CA ILE A 5 1.66 20.37 18.43
C ILE A 5 2.50 21.18 17.45
N THR A 6 3.66 21.64 17.92
CA THR A 6 4.60 22.45 17.14
C THR A 6 5.83 21.68 16.66
N ASP A 7 6.06 20.49 17.19
CA ASP A 7 7.20 19.65 16.86
C ASP A 7 6.81 18.56 15.85
N PRO A 8 7.76 18.06 15.03
CA PRO A 8 7.52 16.89 14.21
C PRO A 8 7.01 15.70 15.03
N ILE A 9 6.09 14.96 14.43
CA ILE A 9 5.51 13.72 14.94
C ILE A 9 5.54 12.69 13.83
N ASN A 10 5.91 11.45 14.17
CA ASN A 10 5.78 10.32 13.26
C ASN A 10 4.30 9.98 13.07
N LEU A 11 3.89 9.79 11.82
CA LEU A 11 2.54 9.36 11.45
C LEU A 11 2.68 8.13 10.56
N GLY A 12 2.42 6.97 11.11
CA GLY A 12 2.54 5.71 10.39
C GLY A 12 2.28 4.52 11.29
N SER A 13 2.20 3.33 10.68
CA SER A 13 2.11 2.08 11.42
C SER A 13 3.44 1.75 12.09
N ASP A 14 3.36 1.16 13.28
CA ASP A 14 4.48 0.47 13.93
C ASP A 14 4.61 -0.99 13.45
N GLU A 15 3.68 -1.46 12.63
CA GLU A 15 3.72 -2.78 11.98
C GLU A 15 5.00 -2.93 11.14
N LEU A 16 5.81 -3.95 11.48
CA LEU A 16 7.02 -4.31 10.75
C LEU A 16 6.73 -5.48 9.82
N VAL A 17 6.93 -5.27 8.52
CA VAL A 17 6.71 -6.30 7.49
C VAL A 17 7.96 -6.52 6.64
N THR A 18 8.24 -7.78 6.31
CA THR A 18 9.26 -8.11 5.31
C THR A 18 8.68 -7.95 3.91
N ILE A 19 9.53 -7.74 2.90
CA ILE A 19 9.06 -7.68 1.50
C ILE A 19 8.50 -9.04 1.09
N GLY A 20 9.32 -10.09 1.18
CA GLY A 20 9.01 -11.40 0.60
C GLY A 20 7.92 -12.17 1.33
N GLY A 21 8.03 -12.36 2.65
CA GLY A 21 7.07 -13.15 3.44
C GLY A 21 6.08 -12.29 4.23
N GLY A 22 5.86 -11.06 3.78
CA GLY A 22 4.95 -10.11 4.41
C GLY A 22 4.15 -9.36 3.36
N LEU A 23 4.79 -8.38 2.72
CA LEU A 23 4.12 -7.54 1.72
C LEU A 23 3.64 -8.33 0.50
N VAL A 24 4.49 -9.20 -0.07
CA VAL A 24 4.11 -10.00 -1.25
C VAL A 24 2.97 -10.96 -0.90
N ASP A 25 3.02 -11.62 0.27
CA ASP A 25 1.95 -12.52 0.72
C ASP A 25 0.60 -11.79 0.87
N VAL A 26 0.62 -10.58 1.43
CA VAL A 26 -0.59 -9.74 1.58
C VAL A 26 -1.14 -9.33 0.21
N ILE A 27 -0.28 -9.02 -0.76
CA ILE A 27 -0.70 -8.69 -2.13
C ILE A 27 -1.31 -9.91 -2.82
N GLU A 28 -0.64 -11.07 -2.78
CA GLU A 28 -1.12 -12.33 -3.35
C GLU A 28 -2.50 -12.71 -2.81
N ALA A 29 -2.70 -12.59 -1.49
CA ALA A 29 -3.98 -12.82 -0.86
C ALA A 29 -5.05 -11.81 -1.31
N ALA A 30 -4.70 -10.53 -1.44
CA ALA A 30 -5.64 -9.48 -1.86
C ALA A 30 -6.09 -9.63 -3.32
N VAL A 31 -5.24 -10.16 -4.20
CA VAL A 31 -5.56 -10.33 -5.64
C VAL A 31 -5.94 -11.77 -6.02
N GLY A 32 -5.78 -12.73 -5.11
CA GLY A 32 -6.13 -14.14 -5.30
C GLY A 32 -5.21 -14.89 -6.26
N VAL A 33 -3.89 -14.66 -6.19
CA VAL A 33 -2.89 -15.35 -7.04
C VAL A 33 -1.73 -15.89 -6.20
N ASP A 34 -1.11 -16.96 -6.68
CA ASP A 34 0.14 -17.48 -6.14
C ASP A 34 1.26 -17.24 -7.16
N LEU A 35 2.30 -16.47 -6.80
CA LEU A 35 3.40 -16.15 -7.71
C LEU A 35 4.57 -17.11 -7.53
N GLU A 36 5.21 -17.50 -8.62
CA GLU A 36 6.58 -18.00 -8.56
C GLU A 36 7.53 -16.83 -8.34
N ARG A 37 8.25 -16.84 -7.21
CA ARG A 37 9.05 -15.69 -6.76
C ARG A 37 10.52 -15.90 -7.08
N GLU A 38 11.11 -14.96 -7.81
CA GLU A 38 12.56 -14.89 -8.06
C GLU A 38 13.11 -13.58 -7.47
N TYR A 39 14.16 -13.68 -6.68
CA TYR A 39 14.83 -12.53 -6.06
C TYR A 39 16.21 -12.32 -6.69
N ASP A 40 16.48 -11.12 -7.19
CA ASP A 40 17.79 -10.75 -7.75
C ASP A 40 18.66 -10.04 -6.69
N PRO A 41 19.62 -10.75 -6.04
CA PRO A 41 20.46 -10.18 -4.99
C PRO A 41 21.54 -9.23 -5.54
N THR A 42 21.67 -9.07 -6.85
CA THR A 42 22.66 -8.17 -7.46
C THR A 42 22.20 -6.71 -7.44
N LYS A 43 20.92 -6.46 -7.17
CA LYS A 43 20.34 -5.12 -7.08
C LYS A 43 20.63 -4.48 -5.70
N PRO A 44 20.73 -3.15 -5.62
CA PRO A 44 20.93 -2.46 -4.35
C PRO A 44 19.78 -2.75 -3.38
N GLN A 45 20.12 -3.16 -2.15
CA GLN A 45 19.17 -3.28 -1.06
C GLN A 45 18.93 -1.90 -0.43
N GLY A 46 17.67 -1.58 -0.15
CA GLY A 46 17.29 -0.39 0.62
C GLY A 46 17.68 -0.49 2.09
N VAL A 47 17.27 0.47 2.91
CA VAL A 47 17.44 0.38 4.36
C VAL A 47 16.62 -0.78 4.93
N ASP A 48 17.19 -1.52 5.88
CA ASP A 48 16.66 -2.81 6.38
C ASP A 48 15.30 -2.74 7.10
N GLY A 49 14.78 -1.54 7.37
CA GLY A 49 13.45 -1.35 7.92
C GLY A 49 13.12 0.10 8.19
N ARG A 50 11.84 0.44 8.07
CA ARG A 50 11.26 1.70 8.57
C ARG A 50 9.98 1.34 9.31
N SER A 51 10.04 1.29 10.64
CA SER A 51 8.86 1.25 11.50
C SER A 51 8.69 2.62 12.18
N SER A 52 7.44 3.03 12.41
CA SER A 52 7.15 4.28 13.10
C SER A 52 7.28 4.08 14.61
N ASP A 53 8.08 4.90 15.31
CA ASP A 53 7.94 5.04 16.76
C ASP A 53 6.73 5.92 17.05
N ASN A 54 5.66 5.29 17.53
CA ASN A 54 4.37 5.91 17.78
C ASN A 54 4.20 6.42 19.22
N THR A 55 5.24 6.36 20.05
CA THR A 55 5.17 6.78 21.47
C THR A 55 4.64 8.21 21.60
N LYS A 56 5.14 9.14 20.78
CA LYS A 56 4.77 10.57 20.86
C LYS A 56 3.34 10.83 20.39
N ILE A 57 2.91 10.25 19.26
CA ILE A 57 1.56 10.46 18.74
C ILE A 57 0.49 9.84 19.64
N GLN A 58 0.80 8.72 20.28
CA GLN A 58 -0.07 8.10 21.27
C GLN A 58 -0.23 8.96 22.53
N GLN A 59 0.87 9.55 23.04
CA GLN A 59 0.82 10.42 24.22
C GLN A 59 0.07 11.73 23.96
N GLU A 60 0.31 12.36 22.82
CA GLU A 60 -0.23 13.68 22.50
C GLU A 60 -1.67 13.62 21.96
N LEU A 61 -2.00 12.58 21.19
CA LEU A 61 -3.26 12.49 20.44
C LEU A 61 -4.08 11.22 20.71
N GLY A 62 -3.51 10.21 21.38
CA GLY A 62 -4.16 8.90 21.56
C GLY A 62 -4.50 8.22 20.23
N TRP A 63 -3.68 8.44 19.20
CA TRP A 63 -3.95 8.01 17.84
C TRP A 63 -3.01 6.90 17.40
N GLU A 64 -3.57 5.94 16.66
CA GLU A 64 -2.91 4.93 15.85
C GLU A 64 -3.63 4.80 14.50
N PRO A 65 -2.95 4.30 13.45
CA PRO A 65 -3.65 3.98 12.22
C PRO A 65 -4.70 2.89 12.50
N PRO A 66 -5.99 3.13 12.17
CA PRO A 66 -7.05 2.18 12.46
C PRO A 66 -7.14 1.04 11.44
N THR A 67 -6.32 1.09 10.39
CA THR A 67 -6.37 0.17 9.25
C THR A 67 -5.07 -0.64 9.22
N ALA A 68 -5.19 -1.96 9.30
CA ALA A 68 -4.06 -2.86 9.14
C ALA A 68 -3.58 -2.86 7.68
N LEU A 69 -2.32 -3.23 7.44
CA LEU A 69 -1.78 -3.33 6.08
C LEU A 69 -2.64 -4.23 5.18
N ARG A 70 -3.11 -5.36 5.71
CA ARG A 70 -3.95 -6.33 5.00
C ARG A 70 -5.25 -5.69 4.50
N ASP A 71 -5.97 -5.02 5.39
CA ASP A 71 -7.28 -4.42 5.07
C ASP A 71 -7.11 -3.28 4.05
N GLY A 72 -6.06 -2.46 4.21
CA GLY A 72 -5.72 -1.42 3.25
C GLY A 72 -5.34 -1.97 1.88
N MET A 73 -4.67 -3.14 1.83
CA MET A 73 -4.30 -3.79 0.57
C MET A 73 -5.52 -4.31 -0.18
N GLU A 74 -6.50 -4.91 0.51
CA GLU A 74 -7.74 -5.39 -0.12
C GLU A 74 -8.47 -4.25 -0.83
N VAL A 75 -8.71 -3.13 -0.12
CA VAL A 75 -9.35 -1.94 -0.70
C VAL A 75 -8.55 -1.38 -1.88
N THR A 76 -7.22 -1.39 -1.76
CA THR A 76 -6.34 -0.89 -2.84
C THR A 76 -6.39 -1.80 -4.06
N ALA A 77 -6.38 -3.12 -3.87
CA ALA A 77 -6.47 -4.10 -4.96
C ALA A 77 -7.79 -3.99 -5.72
N GLU A 78 -8.91 -3.89 -5.00
CA GLU A 78 -10.24 -3.66 -5.59
C GLU A 78 -10.28 -2.37 -6.42
N TRP A 79 -9.75 -1.27 -5.88
CA TRP A 79 -9.69 0.00 -6.60
C TRP A 79 -8.84 -0.09 -7.87
N ILE A 80 -7.66 -0.74 -7.81
CA ILE A 80 -6.81 -0.94 -9.00
C ILE A 80 -7.55 -1.74 -10.07
N GLU A 81 -8.28 -2.80 -9.69
CA GLU A 81 -9.06 -3.59 -10.63
C GLU A 81 -10.13 -2.75 -11.34
N GLU A 82 -10.85 -1.90 -10.58
CA GLU A 82 -11.83 -0.98 -11.12
C GLU A 82 -11.19 0.00 -12.11
N GLN A 83 -10.07 0.62 -11.73
CA GLN A 83 -9.35 1.54 -12.62
C GLN A 83 -8.93 0.83 -13.93
N MET A 84 -8.36 -0.37 -13.83
CA MET A 84 -7.95 -1.15 -15.00
C MET A 84 -9.14 -1.48 -15.92
N ARG A 85 -10.30 -1.79 -15.34
CA ARG A 85 -11.53 -2.02 -16.11
C ARG A 85 -11.97 -0.77 -16.85
N THR A 86 -12.03 0.37 -16.17
CA THR A 86 -12.38 1.67 -16.78
C THR A 86 -11.42 2.05 -17.90
N TYR A 87 -10.10 1.90 -17.70
CA TYR A 87 -9.11 2.17 -18.75
C TYR A 87 -9.31 1.28 -19.99
N ARG A 88 -9.56 -0.01 -19.81
CA ARG A 88 -9.82 -0.96 -20.93
C ARG A 88 -11.11 -0.62 -21.70
N GLU A 89 -12.16 -0.22 -21.00
CA GLU A 89 -13.43 0.19 -21.61
C GLU A 89 -13.29 1.49 -22.42
N ALA A 90 -12.55 2.46 -21.88
CA ALA A 90 -12.24 3.72 -22.57
C ALA A 90 -11.39 3.49 -23.83
N GLU A 91 -10.38 2.64 -23.76
CA GLU A 91 -9.54 2.27 -24.91
C GLU A 91 -10.36 1.56 -25.99
N THR A 92 -11.23 0.62 -25.59
CA THR A 92 -12.11 -0.10 -26.52
C THR A 92 -13.05 0.88 -27.24
N THR A 93 -13.70 1.78 -26.48
CA THR A 93 -14.60 2.79 -27.04
C THR A 93 -13.88 3.73 -28.01
N SER A 94 -12.66 4.16 -27.67
CA SER A 94 -11.82 5.00 -28.53
C SER A 94 -11.44 4.31 -29.84
N ARG A 95 -11.06 3.02 -29.80
CA ARG A 95 -10.70 2.25 -31.01
C ARG A 95 -11.85 2.11 -32.00
N PHE A 96 -13.10 2.04 -31.53
CA PHE A 96 -14.27 1.98 -32.40
C PHE A 96 -14.76 3.36 -32.88
N ALA A 97 -14.47 4.44 -32.15
CA ALA A 97 -14.85 5.81 -32.53
C ALA A 97 -14.00 6.40 -33.68
N VAL A 98 -12.81 5.85 -33.95
CA VAL A 98 -11.87 6.35 -34.98
C VAL A 98 -12.04 5.62 -36.34
N ALA A 99 -12.91 4.60 -36.43
CA ALA A 99 -13.06 3.76 -37.61
C ALA A 99 -14.01 4.33 -38.72
N HIS A 100 -13.95 5.64 -39.01
CA HIS A 100 -14.66 6.27 -40.13
C HIS A 100 -13.69 6.91 -41.12
#